data_AF-A0A847H6L4-F1
#
_entry.id   AF-A0A847H6L4-F1
#
_cell.length_a   1.000
_cell.length_b   1.000
_cell.length_c   1.000
_cell.angle_alpha   90.00
_cell.angle_beta   90.00
_cell.angle_gamma   90.00
#
_symmetry.space_group_name_H-M   'P 1'
#
loop_
_entity.id
_entity.type
_entity.pdbx_description
1 polymer ?
#
loop_
_entity_poly.entity_id
_entity_poly.type
_entity_poly.pdbx_seq_one_letter_code
_entity_poly.pdbx_strand_id
1 'polypeptide(L)' 'MAFKKTDGCFKELYGSFEFIPCGNTTILGYRIFADPGFHIPEFVIKVINSDAEGIMKAIKKEAEK' A
#
# COMPACT_ATOMS: atom_id res chain seq x y z
N MET A 1 1.42 6.55 10.00
CA MET A 1 2.87 6.46 9.71
C MET A 1 3.08 6.59 8.21
N ALA A 2 4.05 7.37 7.74
CA ALA A 2 4.28 7.62 6.32
C ALA A 2 5.63 7.05 5.87
N PHE A 3 5.73 6.62 4.60
CA PHE A 3 6.98 6.16 4.00
C PHE A 3 7.14 6.76 2.60
N LYS A 4 8.39 6.99 2.20
CA LYS A 4 8.79 7.42 0.85
C LYS A 4 9.88 6.50 0.35
N LYS A 5 9.77 6.03 -0.90
CA LYS A 5 10.82 5.27 -1.58
C LYS A 5 11.91 6.23 -2.06
N THR A 6 13.18 5.89 -1.83
CA THR A 6 14.34 6.71 -2.19
C THR A 6 15.09 6.23 -3.43
N ASP A 7 14.77 5.03 -3.96
CA ASP A 7 15.43 4.45 -5.14
C ASP A 7 14.53 3.41 -5.85
N GLY A 8 14.62 3.28 -7.18
CA GLY A 8 13.89 2.32 -8.03
C GLY A 8 13.19 2.92 -9.26
N CYS A 9 12.33 2.15 -9.93
CA CYS A 9 11.72 2.54 -11.21
C CYS A 9 10.58 3.58 -11.13
N PHE A 10 10.17 3.99 -9.93
CA PHE A 10 9.16 5.03 -9.74
C PHE A 10 9.86 6.35 -9.47
N LYS A 11 9.46 7.40 -10.18
CA LYS A 11 9.94 8.77 -9.93
C LYS A 11 9.59 9.21 -8.51
N GLU A 12 8.35 8.96 -8.10
CA GLU A 12 7.91 9.10 -6.71
C GLU A 12 7.00 7.94 -6.30
N LEU A 13 7.28 7.36 -5.13
CA LEU A 13 6.39 6.41 -4.47
C LEU A 13 6.34 6.77 -2.99
N TYR A 14 5.15 7.11 -2.53
CA TYR A 14 4.90 7.44 -1.13
C TYR A 14 3.60 6.78 -0.68
N GLY A 15 3.51 6.52 0.61
CA GLY A 15 2.30 5.94 1.16
C GLY A 15 2.18 6.19 2.64
N SER A 16 1.02 5.83 3.15
CA SER A 16 0.69 5.99 4.56
C SER A 16 -0.14 4.83 5.07
N PHE A 17 0.09 4.49 6.32
CA PHE A 17 -0.71 3.55 7.09
C PHE A 17 -1.43 4.30 8.21
N GLU A 18 -2.71 3.99 8.39
CA GLU A 18 -3.54 4.47 9.49
C GLU A 18 -4.19 3.29 10.21
N PHE A 19 -4.17 3.32 11.54
CA PHE A 19 -4.87 2.36 12.38
C PHE A 19 -6.09 3.06 12.96
N ILE A 20 -7.28 2.59 12.58
CA ILE A 20 -8.55 3.17 13.02
C ILE A 20 -9.20 2.17 13.98
N PRO A 21 -9.36 2.52 15.27
CA PRO A 21 -10.04 1.65 16.22
C PRO A 21 -11.52 1.51 15.86
N CYS A 22 -12.03 0.28 15.86
CA CYS A 22 -13.41 -0.05 15.53
C CYS A 22 -13.93 -1.13 16.51
N GLY A 23 -14.38 -0.69 17.68
CA GLY A 23 -14.79 -1.58 18.77
C GLY A 23 -13.64 -2.46 19.23
N ASN A 24 -13.85 -3.79 19.20
CA ASN A 24 -12.81 -4.77 19.53
C ASN A 24 -11.89 -5.10 18.33
N THR A 25 -11.99 -4.37 17.23
CA THR A 25 -11.19 -4.60 16.02
C THR A 25 -10.44 -3.33 15.63
N THR A 26 -9.40 -3.48 14.82
CA THR A 26 -8.64 -2.36 14.27
C THR A 26 -8.70 -2.43 12.75
N ILE A 27 -9.13 -1.35 12.12
CA ILE A 27 -9.08 -1.20 10.67
C ILE A 27 -7.71 -0.65 10.31
N LEU A 28 -6.99 -1.36 9.42
CA LEU A 28 -5.76 -0.87 8.82
C LEU A 28 -6.07 -0.22 7.47
N GLY A 29 -6.03 1.11 7.43
CA GLY A 29 -6.09 1.87 6.18
C GLY A 29 -4.70 1.98 5.57
N TYR A 30 -4.56 1.59 4.30
CA TYR A 30 -3.32 1.70 3.55
C TYR A 30 -3.54 2.52 2.28
N ARG A 31 -2.72 3.56 2.09
CA ARG A 31 -2.76 4.42 0.89
C ARG A 31 -1.40 4.43 0.23
N ILE A 32 -1.39 4.20 -1.08
CA ILE A 32 -0.19 4.25 -1.92
C ILE A 32 -0.43 5.30 -3.00
N PHE A 33 0.57 6.16 -3.18
CA PHE A 33 0.65 7.10 -4.28
C PHE A 33 1.89 6.75 -5.09
N ALA A 34 1.69 6.41 -6.36
CA ALA A 34 2.75 6.01 -7.27
C ALA A 34 2.75 6.94 -8.49
N ASP A 35 3.86 7.65 -8.69
CA ASP A 35 4.16 8.42 -9.90
C ASP A 35 5.42 7.81 -10.57
N PRO A 36 5.26 7.07 -11.67
CA PRO A 36 6.39 6.56 -12.42
C PRO A 36 7.03 7.59 -13.35
N GLY A 37 6.46 8.79 -13.51
CA GLY A 37 6.99 9.84 -14.40
C GLY A 37 6.66 9.63 -15.89
N PHE A 38 5.83 8.64 -16.20
CA PHE A 38 5.28 8.36 -17.53
C PHE A 38 3.84 7.84 -17.41
N HIS A 39 3.12 7.74 -18.53
CA HIS A 39 1.74 7.25 -18.52
C HIS A 39 1.67 5.81 -18.02
N ILE A 40 0.85 5.55 -16.99
CA ILE A 40 0.68 4.23 -16.40
C ILE A 40 -0.38 3.46 -17.19
N PRO A 41 -0.03 2.37 -17.89
CA PRO A 41 -1.03 1.51 -18.50
C PRO A 41 -1.92 0.87 -17.42
N GLU A 42 -3.22 0.68 -17.70
CA GLU A 42 -4.16 0.13 -16.72
C GLU A 42 -3.74 -1.21 -16.12
N PHE A 43 -3.02 -2.06 -16.86
CA PHE A 43 -2.55 -3.35 -16.34
C PHE A 43 -1.54 -3.17 -15.19
N VAL A 44 -0.71 -2.12 -15.23
CA VAL A 44 0.26 -1.84 -14.16
C VAL A 44 -0.47 -1.41 -12.89
N ILE A 45 -1.53 -0.61 -13.02
CA ILE A 45 -2.40 -0.22 -11.88
C ILE A 45 -3.04 -1.46 -11.24
N LYS A 46 -3.52 -2.41 -12.06
CA LYS A 46 -4.09 -3.67 -11.57
C LYS A 46 -3.07 -4.51 -10.79
N VAL A 47 -1.82 -4.58 -11.26
CA VAL A 47 -0.75 -5.30 -10.57
C VAL A 47 -0.45 -4.63 -9.22
N ILE A 48 -0.28 -3.31 -9.19
CA ILE A 48 -0.03 -2.56 -7.94
C ILE A 48 -1.15 -2.79 -6.91
N ASN A 49 -2.41 -2.79 -7.35
CA ASN A 49 -3.55 -3.07 -6.48
C ASN A 49 -3.53 -4.50 -5.93
N SER A 50 -3.22 -5.48 -6.78
CA SER A 50 -3.09 -6.88 -6.35
C SER A 50 -1.96 -7.08 -5.33
N ASP A 51 -0.82 -6.41 -5.53
CA ASP A 51 0.30 -6.44 -4.59
C ASP A 51 -0.08 -5.79 -3.26
N ALA A 52 -0.78 -4.65 -3.29
CA ALA A 52 -1.27 -3.99 -2.09
C ALA A 52 -2.23 -4.88 -1.27
N GLU A 53 -3.15 -5.58 -1.94
CA GLU A 53 -4.01 -6.57 -1.29
C GLU A 53 -3.22 -7.72 -0.66
N GLY A 54 -2.20 -8.23 -1.36
CA GLY A 54 -1.31 -9.27 -0.86
C GLY A 54 -0.60 -8.86 0.42
N ILE A 55 -0.06 -7.63 0.46
CA ILE A 55 0.58 -7.05 1.64
C ILE A 55 -0.41 -6.94 2.80
N MET A 56 -1.62 -6.43 2.58
CA MET A 56 -2.64 -6.32 3.63
C MET A 56 -3.04 -7.70 4.19
N LYS A 57 -3.18 -8.72 3.34
CA LYS A 57 -3.45 -10.10 3.76
C LYS A 57 -2.31 -10.68 4.59
N ALA A 58 -1.06 -10.43 4.21
CA ALA A 58 0.11 -10.88 4.96
C ALA A 58 0.19 -10.22 6.34
N ILE A 59 -0.05 -8.90 6.42
CA ILE A 59 -0.09 -8.18 7.69
C ILE A 59 -1.19 -8.74 8.60
N LYS A 60 -2.39 -8.97 8.05
CA LYS A 60 -3.49 -9.58 8.80
C LYS A 60 -3.11 -10.96 9.35
N LYS A 61 -2.51 -11.81 8.53
CA LYS A 61 -2.07 -13.15 8.93
C LYS A 61 -1.03 -13.11 10.05
N GLU A 62 -0.10 -12.15 10.02
CA GLU A 62 0.91 -12.01 11.07
C GLU A 62 0.31 -11.44 12.36
N ALA A 63 -0.71 -10.59 12.27
CA ALA A 63 -1.43 -10.08 13.45
C ALA A 63 -2.35 -11.12 14.11
N GLU A 64 -2.73 -12.18 13.41
CA GLU A 64 -3.55 -13.30 13.91
C GLU A 64 -2.70 -14.42 14.56
N LYS A 65 -1.36 -14.35 14.50
CA LYS A 65 -0.46 -15.23 15.25
C LYS A 65 -0.33 -14.78 16.70
#